data_AF-A0A1F3TQB0-F1
#
_entry.id   AF-A0A1F3TQB0-F1
#
_cell.length_a   1.000
_cell.length_b   1.000
_cell.length_c   1.000
_cell.angle_alpha   90.00
_cell.angle_beta   90.00
_cell.angle_gamma   90.00
#
_symmetry.space_group_name_H-M   'P 1'
#
loop_
_entity.id
_entity.type
_entity.pdbx_description
1 polymer ?
#
loop_
_entity_poly.entity_id
_entity_poly.type
_entity_poly.pdbx_seq_one_letter_code
_entity_poly.pdbx_strand_id
1 'polypeptide(L)'
;MKLVILSTLLTLNITAQAAILNSDLDSVHQKMITEAVAEKCFLSGDLSLVSSTTKVDTIDQGVQDVYYTTTFETIDLYDQVVADKYLVTVNSVKWDNYDHVNKNWGTFSVESVQCVRAN
;
A
#
# COMPACT_ATOMS: atom_id res chain seq x y z
N MET A 1 3.01 20.08 -51.91
CA MET A 1 3.17 19.06 -50.86
C MET A 1 3.02 19.75 -49.51
N LYS A 2 1.97 19.46 -48.74
CA LYS A 2 1.82 19.96 -47.37
C LYS A 2 2.15 18.82 -46.42
N LEU A 3 3.28 18.94 -45.72
CA LEU A 3 3.62 18.07 -44.60
C LEU A 3 2.66 18.41 -43.45
N VAL A 4 1.80 17.47 -43.09
CA VAL A 4 1.03 17.54 -41.84
C VAL A 4 1.84 16.77 -40.82
N ILE A 5 2.54 17.50 -39.93
CA ILE A 5 3.22 16.90 -38.79
C ILE A 5 2.14 16.61 -37.75
N LEU A 6 1.76 15.33 -37.64
CA LEU A 6 0.86 14.84 -36.62
C LEU A 6 1.67 14.66 -35.32
N SER A 7 1.66 15.68 -34.46
CA SER A 7 2.26 15.62 -33.13
C SER A 7 1.37 14.80 -32.19
N THR A 8 1.68 13.52 -32.05
CA THR A 8 1.11 12.65 -31.01
C THR A 8 1.59 13.12 -29.64
N LEU A 9 0.67 13.73 -28.88
CA LEU A 9 0.89 14.11 -27.49
C LEU A 9 0.92 12.83 -26.65
N LEU A 10 2.11 12.43 -26.21
CA LEU A 10 2.31 11.29 -25.32
C LEU A 10 1.83 11.71 -23.91
N THR A 11 0.58 11.38 -23.55
CA THR A 11 0.09 11.59 -22.19
C THR A 11 0.71 10.56 -21.26
N LEU A 12 1.74 10.97 -20.53
CA LEU A 12 2.26 10.23 -19.38
C LEU A 12 1.17 10.26 -18.29
N ASN A 13 0.41 9.18 -18.16
CA ASN A 13 -0.50 8.97 -17.03
C ASN A 13 0.33 8.70 -15.78
N ILE A 14 0.79 9.77 -15.12
CA ILE A 14 1.35 9.68 -13.78
C ILE A 14 0.16 9.47 -12.85
N THR A 15 -0.16 8.20 -12.55
CA THR A 15 -1.13 7.89 -11.51
C THR A 15 -0.45 8.25 -10.18
N ALA A 16 -0.94 9.29 -9.51
CA ALA A 16 -0.55 9.55 -8.13
C ALA A 16 -1.09 8.39 -7.30
N GLN A 17 -0.19 7.53 -6.81
CA GLN A 17 -0.53 6.49 -5.84
C GLN A 17 -0.50 7.10 -4.45
N ALA A 18 -1.46 6.73 -3.60
CA ALA A 18 -1.46 7.10 -2.20
C ALA A 18 -0.12 6.71 -1.56
N ALA A 19 0.46 7.62 -0.79
CA ALA A 19 1.73 7.37 -0.11
C ALA A 19 1.47 6.86 1.31
N ILE A 20 2.39 6.02 1.82
CA ILE A 20 2.47 5.75 3.26
C ILE A 20 3.49 6.70 3.87
N LEU A 21 3.01 7.64 4.68
CA LEU A 21 3.82 8.63 5.38
C LEU A 21 4.39 8.04 6.67
N ASN A 22 5.61 8.46 7.03
CA ASN A 22 6.30 8.10 8.27
C ASN A 22 6.51 6.59 8.47
N SER A 23 6.78 5.84 7.40
CA SER A 23 6.93 4.39 7.42
C SER A 23 8.26 3.93 6.84
N ASP A 24 8.89 2.96 7.50
CA ASP A 24 10.12 2.28 7.04
C ASP A 24 9.82 0.99 6.26
N LEU A 25 8.55 0.73 5.94
CA LEU A 25 8.18 -0.40 5.07
C LEU A 25 8.81 -0.23 3.69
N ASP A 26 9.19 -1.33 3.03
CA ASP A 26 9.72 -1.24 1.67
C ASP A 26 8.64 -0.82 0.67
N SER A 27 9.06 -0.31 -0.48
CA SER A 27 8.14 0.25 -1.47
C SER A 27 7.17 -0.77 -2.07
N VAL A 28 7.54 -2.06 -2.15
CA VAL A 28 6.65 -3.11 -2.66
C VAL A 28 5.56 -3.38 -1.62
N HIS A 29 5.94 -3.47 -0.34
CA HIS A 29 4.98 -3.64 0.75
C HIS A 29 4.05 -2.43 0.89
N GLN A 30 4.58 -1.20 0.82
CA GLN A 30 3.77 0.02 0.85
C GLN A 30 2.75 0.03 -0.29
N LYS A 31 3.18 -0.26 -1.53
CA LYS A 31 2.30 -0.32 -2.68
C LYS A 31 1.16 -1.34 -2.47
N MET A 32 1.51 -2.55 -2.05
CA MET A 32 0.54 -3.62 -1.84
C MET A 32 -0.47 -3.28 -0.73
N ILE A 33 -0.03 -2.61 0.34
CA ILE A 33 -0.94 -2.07 1.37
C ILE A 33 -1.88 -1.01 0.78
N THR A 34 -1.35 -0.02 0.05
CA THR A 34 -2.16 1.08 -0.49
C THR A 34 -3.21 0.57 -1.49
N GLU A 35 -2.85 -0.40 -2.33
CA GLU A 35 -3.77 -1.06 -3.26
C GLU A 35 -4.85 -1.84 -2.50
N ALA A 36 -4.48 -2.61 -1.48
CA ALA A 36 -5.43 -3.35 -0.66
C ALA A 36 -6.40 -2.45 0.12
N VAL A 37 -5.91 -1.31 0.66
CA VAL A 37 -6.76 -0.34 1.37
C VAL A 37 -7.73 0.34 0.40
N ALA A 38 -7.26 0.75 -0.78
CA ALA A 38 -8.12 1.31 -1.82
C ALA A 38 -9.20 0.32 -2.27
N GLU A 39 -8.85 -0.95 -2.46
CA GLU A 39 -9.81 -1.98 -2.88
C GLU A 39 -10.82 -2.33 -1.79
N LYS A 40 -10.37 -2.51 -0.54
CA LYS A 40 -11.23 -3.00 0.55
C LYS A 40 -12.02 -1.92 1.26
N CYS A 41 -11.49 -0.71 1.31
CA CYS A 41 -12.08 0.39 2.06
C CYS A 41 -12.54 1.57 1.21
N PHE A 42 -12.24 1.56 -0.10
CA PHE A 42 -12.54 2.67 -1.02
C PHE A 42 -11.89 4.00 -0.59
N LEU A 43 -10.80 3.94 0.18
CA LEU A 43 -10.04 5.09 0.63
C LEU A 43 -8.87 5.31 -0.33
N SER A 44 -8.68 6.54 -0.79
CA SER A 44 -7.63 6.90 -1.75
C SER A 44 -6.64 7.94 -1.23
N GLY A 45 -6.83 8.42 0.00
CA GLY A 45 -5.94 9.37 0.66
C GLY A 45 -4.63 8.73 1.13
N ASP A 46 -3.66 9.59 1.43
CA ASP A 46 -2.40 9.17 2.03
C ASP A 46 -2.63 8.48 3.38
N LEU A 47 -1.82 7.47 3.67
CA LEU A 47 -1.86 6.72 4.93
C LEU A 47 -0.73 7.20 5.82
N SER A 48 -1.03 7.76 6.98
CA SER A 48 -0.03 8.12 7.99
C SER A 48 0.18 6.97 8.96
N LEU A 49 1.40 6.44 9.06
CA LEU A 49 1.70 5.37 10.01
C LEU A 49 1.51 5.85 11.46
N VAL A 50 0.69 5.13 12.22
CA VAL A 50 0.48 5.35 13.67
C VAL A 50 1.28 4.35 14.48
N SER A 51 1.19 3.07 14.11
CA SER A 51 1.92 2.00 14.79
C SER A 51 2.14 0.81 13.86
N SER A 52 3.24 0.12 14.04
CA SER A 52 3.48 -1.18 13.41
C SER A 52 4.10 -2.13 14.43
N THR A 53 3.60 -3.34 14.50
CA THR A 53 4.19 -4.41 15.31
C THR A 53 4.54 -5.57 14.39
N THR A 54 5.71 -6.15 14.62
CA THR A 54 6.19 -7.30 13.86
C THR A 54 6.26 -8.54 14.74
N LYS A 55 5.96 -9.69 14.14
CA LYS A 55 6.16 -11.01 14.72
C LYS A 55 6.90 -11.87 13.71
N VAL A 56 8.03 -12.43 14.12
CA VAL A 56 8.78 -13.38 13.30
C VAL A 56 8.32 -14.80 13.65
N ASP A 57 8.00 -15.58 12.63
CA ASP A 57 7.75 -17.01 12.76
C ASP A 57 8.86 -17.80 12.05
N THR A 58 9.48 -18.74 12.76
CA THR A 58 10.59 -19.53 12.21
C THR A 58 10.05 -20.87 11.76
N ILE A 59 10.07 -21.10 10.45
CA ILE A 59 9.50 -22.30 9.84
C ILE A 59 10.51 -23.45 9.83
N ASP A 60 11.74 -23.16 9.40
CA ASP A 60 12.87 -24.10 9.36
C ASP A 60 14.20 -23.35 9.58
N GLN A 61 15.33 -24.06 9.58
CA GLN A 61 16.69 -23.56 9.79
C GLN A 61 17.09 -22.50 8.74
N GLY A 62 16.68 -21.26 9.00
CA GLY A 62 17.01 -20.08 8.20
C GLY A 62 15.83 -19.47 7.43
N VAL A 63 14.65 -20.12 7.41
CA VAL A 63 13.44 -19.59 6.76
C VAL A 63 12.55 -18.92 7.80
N GLN A 64 12.31 -17.62 7.62
CA GLN A 64 11.56 -16.80 8.58
C GLN A 64 10.49 -15.94 7.92
N ASP A 65 9.24 -16.17 8.30
CA ASP A 65 8.14 -15.32 7.87
C ASP A 65 7.98 -14.16 8.86
N VAL A 66 7.73 -12.96 8.34
CA VAL A 66 7.55 -11.76 9.15
C VAL A 66 6.12 -11.27 9.00
N TYR A 67 5.36 -11.34 10.07
CA TYR A 67 3.99 -10.84 10.15
C TYR A 67 3.99 -9.42 10.68
N TYR A 68 3.23 -8.55 10.06
CA TYR A 68 3.09 -7.13 10.36
C TYR A 68 1.62 -6.84 10.69
N THR A 69 1.37 -6.27 11.87
CA THR A 69 0.11 -5.59 12.17
C THR A 69 0.39 -4.11 12.19
N THR A 70 -0.15 -3.40 11.20
CA THR A 70 0.13 -1.98 11.00
C THR A 70 -1.15 -1.17 11.04
N THR A 71 -1.14 -0.07 11.78
CA THR A 71 -2.27 0.84 11.93
C THR A 71 -1.90 2.19 11.32
N PHE A 72 -2.78 2.70 10.47
CA PHE A 72 -2.65 3.97 9.78
C PHE A 72 -3.81 4.89 10.12
N GLU A 73 -3.56 6.19 10.03
CA GLU A 73 -4.59 7.23 9.95
C GLU A 73 -4.69 7.75 8.52
N THR A 74 -5.90 8.01 8.05
CA THR A 74 -6.12 8.66 6.76
C THR A 74 -7.34 9.58 6.81
N ILE A 75 -7.36 10.54 5.89
CA ILE A 75 -8.46 11.47 5.70
C ILE A 75 -9.01 11.24 4.31
N ASP A 76 -10.29 10.93 4.23
CA ASP A 76 -10.99 10.79 2.95
C ASP A 76 -12.03 11.90 2.79
N LEU A 77 -12.11 12.41 1.55
CA LEU A 77 -12.98 13.53 1.18
C LEU A 77 -14.10 12.99 0.29
N TYR A 78 -15.16 12.47 0.92
CA TYR A 78 -16.27 11.84 0.20
C TYR A 78 -17.16 12.87 -0.55
N ASP A 79 -17.22 14.11 -0.05
CA ASP A 79 -17.86 15.25 -0.70
C ASP A 79 -17.05 16.51 -0.35
N GLN A 80 -17.02 17.51 -1.23
CA GLN A 80 -16.02 18.58 -1.36
C GLN A 80 -15.79 19.50 -0.13
N VAL A 81 -16.32 19.17 1.04
CA VAL A 81 -16.22 19.93 2.29
C VAL A 81 -16.17 19.06 3.56
N VAL A 82 -16.50 17.77 3.52
CA VAL A 82 -16.53 16.91 4.72
C VAL A 82 -15.38 15.92 4.71
N ALA A 83 -14.41 16.17 5.58
CA ALA A 83 -13.27 15.30 5.81
C ALA A 83 -13.59 14.27 6.90
N ASP A 84 -13.67 13.00 6.50
CA ASP A 84 -13.84 11.90 7.43
C ASP A 84 -12.46 11.30 7.74
N LYS A 85 -12.17 11.15 9.04
CA LYS A 85 -10.95 10.49 9.51
C LYS A 85 -11.21 8.99 9.64
N TYR A 86 -10.23 8.20 9.23
CA TYR A 86 -10.27 6.74 9.34
C TYR A 86 -9.02 6.22 10.04
N LEU A 87 -9.24 5.18 10.86
CA LEU A 87 -8.19 4.32 11.38
C LEU A 87 -8.21 3.03 10.56
N VAL A 88 -7.08 2.68 9.97
CA VAL A 88 -6.93 1.53 9.06
C VAL A 88 -5.94 0.55 9.66
N THR A 89 -6.38 -0.66 10.01
CA THR A 89 -5.50 -1.72 10.49
C THR A 89 -5.30 -2.76 9.39
N VAL A 90 -4.05 -3.03 9.06
CA VAL A 90 -3.65 -3.96 8.01
C VAL A 90 -2.77 -5.04 8.63
N ASN A 91 -3.20 -6.29 8.48
CA ASN A 91 -2.35 -7.45 8.75
C ASN A 91 -1.75 -7.91 7.42
N SER A 92 -0.44 -8.07 7.40
CA SER A 92 0.30 -8.50 6.22
C SER A 92 1.49 -9.34 6.62
N VAL A 93 2.04 -10.06 5.66
CA VAL A 93 3.12 -11.01 5.87
C VAL A 93 4.15 -10.86 4.77
N LYS A 94 5.42 -10.96 5.16
CA LYS A 94 6.55 -11.16 4.25
C LYS A 94 6.97 -12.62 4.37
N TRP A 95 6.72 -13.39 3.30
CA TRP A 95 7.17 -14.77 3.19
C TRP A 95 8.62 -14.82 2.77
N ASP A 96 9.42 -15.69 3.41
CA ASP A 96 10.82 -15.90 3.03
C ASP A 96 10.95 -16.88 1.85
N ASN A 97 10.55 -16.39 0.69
CA ASN A 97 10.61 -17.10 -0.58
C ASN A 97 11.14 -16.19 -1.70
N TYR A 98 11.46 -16.80 -2.83
CA TYR A 98 11.90 -16.05 -4.00
C TYR A 98 10.72 -15.54 -4.84
N ASP A 99 10.61 -14.23 -4.98
CA ASP A 99 9.64 -13.58 -5.87
C ASP A 99 10.15 -13.66 -7.32
N HIS A 100 9.57 -14.55 -8.12
CA HIS A 100 9.92 -14.71 -9.53
C HIS A 100 9.54 -13.49 -10.40
N VAL A 101 8.56 -12.70 -9.99
CA VAL A 101 8.07 -11.53 -10.74
C VAL A 101 9.03 -10.36 -10.52
N ASN A 102 9.32 -10.04 -9.26
CA ASN A 102 10.18 -8.91 -8.89
C ASN A 102 11.67 -9.29 -8.84
N LYS A 103 11.99 -10.58 -9.01
CA LYS A 103 13.36 -11.14 -8.97
C LYS A 103 14.10 -10.77 -7.67
N ASN A 104 13.40 -10.85 -6.55
CA ASN A 104 13.92 -10.48 -5.24
C ASN A 104 13.55 -11.53 -4.19
N TRP A 105 14.27 -11.55 -3.07
CA TRP A 105 13.91 -12.37 -1.91
C TRP A 105 12.88 -11.66 -1.03
N GLY A 106 11.84 -12.39 -0.66
CA GLY A 106 10.69 -11.91 0.08
C GLY A 106 9.51 -11.62 -0.83
N THR A 107 8.36 -12.26 -0.59
CA THR A 107 7.07 -11.84 -1.16
C THR A 107 6.16 -11.29 -0.08
N PHE A 108 5.41 -10.23 -0.41
CA PHE A 108 4.46 -9.62 0.52
C PHE A 108 3.03 -10.03 0.19
N SER A 109 2.22 -10.21 1.22
CA SER A 109 0.78 -10.45 1.10
C SER A 109 0.02 -9.72 2.20
N VAL A 110 -1.14 -9.14 1.86
CA VAL A 110 -2.09 -8.59 2.84
C VAL A 110 -3.08 -9.69 3.18
N GLU A 111 -3.16 -10.02 4.47
CA GLU A 111 -4.06 -11.03 5.00
C GLU A 111 -5.42 -10.43 5.36
N SER A 112 -5.44 -9.20 5.87
CA SER A 112 -6.68 -8.48 6.17
C SER A 112 -6.50 -6.98 6.21
N VAL A 113 -7.58 -6.26 5.89
CA VAL A 113 -7.71 -4.81 6.04
C VAL A 113 -8.99 -4.53 6.83
N GLN A 114 -8.88 -3.71 7.86
CA GLN A 114 -10.02 -3.22 8.65
C GLN A 114 -9.98 -1.69 8.67
N CYS A 115 -11.09 -1.06 8.32
CA CYS A 115 -11.22 0.39 8.29
C CYS A 115 -12.37 0.83 9.18
N VAL A 116 -12.08 1.72 10.12
CA VAL A 116 -13.05 2.25 11.08
C VAL A 116 -13.00 3.76 11.02
N ARG A 117 -14.15 4.40 10.86
CA ARG A 117 -14.26 5.85 10.96
C ARG A 117 -13.88 6.28 12.39
N ALA A 118 -12.90 7.17 12.50
CA ALA A 118 -12.52 7.79 13.76
C ALA A 118 -13.53 8.90 14.09
N ASN A 119 -14.09 8.86 15.31
CA ASN A 119 -15.02 9.87 15.81
C ASN A 119 -14.31 11.13 16.30
#